data_AF-A0A2P6PY03-F1
#
_entry.id   AF-A0A2P6PY03-F1
#
_cell.length_a   1.000
_cell.length_b   1.000
_cell.length_c   1.000
_cell.angle_alpha   90.00
_cell.angle_beta   90.00
_cell.angle_gamma   90.00
#
_symmetry.space_group_name_H-M   'P 1'
#
loop_
_entity.id
_entity.type
_entity.pdbx_description
1 polymer ?
#
loop_
_entity_poly.entity_id
_entity_poly.type
_entity_poly.pdbx_seq_one_letter_code
_entity_poly.pdbx_strand_id
1 'polypeptide(L)'
;MDRGNNDHLVRSMSQVLHSLRFELSSSSCIYRVPKRLRRASENAYTPQVVSIGPLHHGKEGLKPMEELKNRYLKAFLRRTQVTLEDYVAQIKAKEVDLRSCYAETIDLNSDEFVRIVLVDAAFVIEVLLRFSFRDCQEANDRIFSKPFMLQDVWPDMRMLENQLPFFILDHLFEPHKATLSRGQSLIELSHHFFKTLMHIDVADETLKSIKPHEVVHFVDFVRKLYPLPPWKSQHRGKREIPVTPTMTQLSRAGIRFKDGSKTNMFDVKFEKGFLAMPKLTISDQTEVTITNLIAFEQSQCEDQEKYINDYFFFLNGLVKTPQDVKLLVDRRILDNKLGDNKKGCALIKNLVDGVVDYSKDYFYFFTLCDDLNKYYNMGRHQWKEYLVTHFFNSPWATKEIIAAVIFLFLTLIQTVFSIMSYCHDLGKR
;
A
#
# COMPACT_ATOMS: atom_id res chain seq x y z
N MET A 1 14.65 -29.77 -49.37
CA MET A 1 13.88 -29.33 -48.18
C MET A 1 14.86 -28.85 -47.11
N ASP A 2 14.87 -27.52 -46.91
CA ASP A 2 15.06 -26.80 -45.62
C ASP A 2 16.35 -26.85 -44.77
N ARG A 3 17.52 -27.28 -45.26
CA ARG A 3 18.76 -27.13 -44.45
C ARG A 3 19.32 -25.70 -44.37
N GLY A 4 19.21 -24.91 -45.44
CA GLY A 4 19.76 -23.54 -45.47
C GLY A 4 18.98 -22.50 -44.66
N ASN A 5 17.69 -22.75 -44.41
CA ASN A 5 16.82 -21.83 -43.67
C ASN A 5 17.02 -21.96 -42.13
N ASN A 6 17.31 -23.19 -41.68
CA ASN A 6 17.62 -23.46 -40.27
C ASN A 6 18.97 -22.87 -39.84
N ASP A 7 19.99 -22.83 -40.71
CA ASP A 7 21.29 -22.24 -40.38
C ASP A 7 21.23 -20.73 -40.13
N HIS A 8 20.38 -20.01 -40.86
CA HIS A 8 20.15 -18.58 -40.65
C HIS A 8 19.41 -18.34 -39.32
N LEU A 9 18.37 -19.13 -39.05
CA LEU A 9 17.63 -19.08 -37.79
C LEU A 9 18.54 -19.39 -36.59
N VAL A 10 19.39 -20.42 -36.69
CA VAL A 10 20.34 -20.78 -35.64
C VAL A 10 21.35 -19.65 -35.41
N ARG A 11 21.94 -19.05 -36.45
CA ARG A 11 22.87 -17.91 -36.26
C ARG A 11 22.18 -16.70 -35.63
N SER A 12 20.96 -16.38 -36.06
CA SER A 12 20.17 -15.29 -35.47
C SER A 12 19.85 -15.57 -34.01
N MET A 13 19.40 -16.78 -33.67
CA MET A 13 19.16 -17.19 -32.29
C MET A 13 20.44 -17.20 -31.45
N SER A 14 21.57 -17.65 -31.99
CA SER A 14 22.86 -17.62 -31.29
C SER A 14 23.36 -16.19 -31.05
N GLN A 15 23.17 -15.26 -31.99
CA GLN A 15 23.46 -13.84 -31.76
C GLN A 15 22.59 -13.25 -30.66
N VAL A 16 21.29 -13.55 -30.66
CA VAL A 16 20.38 -13.15 -29.58
C VAL A 16 20.85 -13.73 -28.25
N LEU A 17 21.10 -15.04 -28.18
CA LEU A 17 21.57 -15.71 -26.96
C LEU A 17 22.91 -15.18 -26.45
N HIS A 18 23.86 -14.83 -27.34
CA HIS A 18 25.12 -14.20 -26.96
C HIS A 18 24.96 -12.73 -26.53
N SER A 19 23.95 -12.02 -27.06
CA SER A 19 23.63 -10.64 -26.65
C SER A 19 22.87 -10.57 -25.32
N LEU A 20 22.18 -11.65 -24.93
CA LEU A 20 21.56 -11.79 -23.62
C LEU A 20 22.68 -11.95 -22.59
N ARG A 21 22.95 -10.89 -21.82
CA ARG A 21 23.78 -10.98 -20.62
C ARG A 21 23.09 -11.99 -19.68
N PHE A 22 23.67 -13.16 -19.52
CA PHE A 22 23.05 -14.31 -18.84
C PHE A 22 22.91 -14.14 -17.33
N GLU A 23 23.33 -13.02 -16.77
CA GLU A 23 23.12 -12.68 -15.37
C GLU A 23 22.04 -11.61 -15.28
N LEU A 24 20.77 -12.04 -15.22
CA LEU A 24 19.76 -11.24 -14.53
C LEU A 24 20.34 -10.97 -13.15
N SER A 25 20.71 -9.72 -12.88
CA SER A 25 21.45 -9.41 -11.68
C SER A 25 20.59 -9.72 -10.46
N SER A 26 21.13 -10.51 -9.53
CA SER A 26 20.50 -10.78 -8.23
C SER A 26 20.32 -9.51 -7.37
N SER A 27 20.89 -8.38 -7.79
CA SER A 27 20.74 -7.06 -7.18
C SER A 27 19.57 -6.23 -7.74
N SER A 28 18.81 -6.75 -8.72
CA SER A 28 17.66 -6.03 -9.28
C SER A 28 16.67 -5.68 -8.17
N CYS A 29 16.22 -4.42 -8.13
CA CYS A 29 15.26 -3.95 -7.13
C CYS A 29 14.23 -2.97 -7.71
N ILE A 30 14.46 -2.42 -8.90
CA ILE A 30 13.53 -1.53 -9.61
C ILE A 30 12.90 -2.29 -10.77
N TYR A 31 11.57 -2.42 -10.73
CA TYR A 31 10.79 -3.28 -11.63
C TYR A 31 9.73 -2.49 -12.41
N ARG A 32 9.44 -2.96 -13.63
CA ARG A 32 8.19 -2.61 -14.30
C ARG A 32 7.02 -3.29 -13.62
N VAL A 33 5.95 -2.53 -13.39
CA VAL A 33 4.72 -3.04 -12.84
C VAL A 33 4.07 -3.99 -13.86
N PRO A 34 3.79 -5.24 -13.49
CA PRO A 34 3.13 -6.20 -14.37
C PRO A 34 1.81 -5.65 -14.95
N LYS A 35 1.56 -5.91 -16.23
CA LYS A 35 0.34 -5.45 -16.94
C LYS A 35 -0.96 -5.81 -16.22
N ARG A 36 -0.98 -6.91 -15.48
CA ARG A 36 -2.11 -7.35 -14.64
C ARG A 36 -2.46 -6.35 -13.53
N LEU A 37 -1.48 -5.77 -12.85
CA LEU A 37 -1.68 -4.75 -11.82
C LEU A 37 -2.02 -3.41 -12.48
N ARG A 38 -1.30 -3.06 -13.54
CA ARG A 38 -1.46 -1.79 -14.25
C ARG A 38 -2.85 -1.58 -14.85
N ARG A 39 -3.54 -2.66 -15.26
CA ARG A 39 -4.88 -2.58 -15.88
C ARG A 39 -5.91 -1.92 -14.95
N ALA A 40 -5.80 -2.15 -13.65
CA ALA A 40 -6.72 -1.59 -12.66
C ALA A 40 -6.53 -0.09 -12.47
N SER A 41 -5.26 0.36 -12.50
CA SER A 41 -4.85 1.68 -12.03
C SER A 41 -3.64 2.20 -12.81
N GLU A 42 -3.79 2.49 -14.10
CA GLU A 42 -2.66 2.92 -14.97
C GLU A 42 -1.97 4.20 -14.46
N ASN A 43 -2.76 5.16 -13.98
CA ASN A 43 -2.26 6.43 -13.44
C ASN A 43 -1.53 6.25 -12.10
N ALA A 44 -1.78 5.16 -11.37
CA ALA A 44 -1.09 4.91 -10.09
C ALA A 44 0.38 4.51 -10.29
N TYR A 45 0.75 4.07 -11.49
CA TYR A 45 2.09 3.57 -11.82
C TYR A 45 2.81 4.40 -12.89
N THR A 46 2.29 5.58 -13.21
CA THR A 46 2.84 6.46 -14.24
C THR A 46 3.07 7.83 -13.63
N PRO A 47 4.32 8.34 -13.61
CA PRO A 47 4.59 9.66 -13.07
C PRO A 47 3.83 10.73 -13.86
N GLN A 48 3.35 11.74 -13.15
CA GLN A 48 2.48 12.77 -13.71
C GLN A 48 3.24 14.05 -14.06
N VAL A 49 4.33 14.35 -13.36
CA VAL A 49 5.02 15.64 -13.45
C VAL A 49 6.53 15.51 -13.51
N VAL A 50 7.12 14.54 -12.82
CA VAL A 50 8.58 14.36 -12.77
C VAL A 50 8.99 12.91 -13.02
N SER A 51 9.83 12.71 -14.04
CA SER A 51 10.58 11.46 -14.17
C SER A 51 11.82 11.48 -13.29
N ILE A 52 12.03 10.40 -12.53
CA ILE A 52 13.18 10.12 -11.69
C ILE A 52 13.75 8.77 -12.12
N GLY A 53 14.97 8.80 -12.65
CA GLY A 53 15.60 7.64 -13.25
C GLY A 53 15.23 7.42 -14.71
N PRO A 54 15.80 6.37 -15.34
CA PRO A 54 15.79 6.18 -16.78
C PRO A 54 14.45 5.68 -17.34
N LEU A 55 13.63 4.98 -16.56
CA LEU A 55 12.45 4.23 -17.05
C LEU A 55 11.33 5.09 -17.65
N HIS A 56 11.28 6.37 -17.26
CA HIS A 56 10.29 7.34 -17.74
C HIS A 56 10.92 8.59 -18.35
N HIS A 57 12.25 8.59 -18.50
CA HIS A 57 12.97 9.72 -19.07
C HIS A 57 12.52 10.00 -20.51
N GLY A 58 12.48 11.28 -20.90
CA GLY A 58 12.17 11.70 -22.26
C GLY A 58 10.68 11.69 -22.65
N LYS A 59 9.78 11.21 -21.79
CA LYS A 59 8.34 11.26 -22.05
C LYS A 59 7.84 12.71 -22.17
N GLU A 60 7.10 13.01 -23.23
CA GLU A 60 6.61 14.37 -23.57
C GLU A 60 5.99 15.10 -22.38
N GLY A 61 5.09 14.45 -21.63
CA GLY A 61 4.41 15.05 -20.48
C GLY A 61 5.31 15.42 -19.30
N LEU A 62 6.53 14.86 -19.22
CA LEU A 62 7.47 15.04 -18.09
C LEU A 62 8.62 16.01 -18.43
N LYS A 63 8.83 16.31 -19.72
CA LYS A 63 9.85 17.26 -20.20
C LYS A 63 9.80 18.64 -19.52
N PRO A 64 8.63 19.22 -19.18
CA PRO A 64 8.60 20.54 -18.51
C PRO A 64 9.38 20.60 -17.20
N MET A 65 9.58 19.46 -16.52
CA MET A 65 10.30 19.41 -15.25
C MET A 65 11.83 19.34 -15.43
N GLU A 66 12.33 18.97 -16.61
CA GLU A 66 13.77 18.80 -16.86
C GLU A 66 14.56 20.11 -16.66
N GLU A 67 14.01 21.26 -17.05
CA GLU A 67 14.64 22.56 -16.77
C GLU A 67 14.77 22.81 -15.27
N LEU A 68 13.73 22.49 -14.49
CA LEU A 68 13.74 22.69 -13.05
C LEU A 68 14.73 21.75 -12.35
N LYS A 69 14.82 20.48 -12.78
CA LYS A 69 15.84 19.55 -12.27
C LYS A 69 17.27 20.07 -12.50
N ASN A 70 17.55 20.67 -13.66
CA ASN A 70 18.86 21.28 -13.93
C ASN A 70 19.13 22.51 -13.03
N ARG A 71 18.11 23.30 -12.70
CA ARG A 71 18.24 24.38 -11.70
C ARG A 71 18.57 23.82 -10.32
N TYR A 72 17.99 22.67 -9.95
CA TYR A 72 18.28 21.98 -8.69
C TYR A 72 19.70 21.42 -8.69
N LEU A 73 20.17 20.83 -9.80
CA LEU A 73 21.58 20.43 -9.95
C LEU A 73 22.54 21.62 -9.77
N LYS A 74 22.24 22.78 -10.34
CA LYS A 74 23.06 23.99 -10.15
C LYS A 74 23.12 24.41 -8.67
N ALA A 75 21.99 24.34 -7.96
CA ALA A 75 21.95 24.65 -6.53
C ALA A 75 22.72 23.60 -5.70
N PHE A 76 22.58 22.32 -6.04
CA PHE A 76 23.27 21.19 -5.42
C PHE A 76 24.79 21.35 -5.52
N LEU A 77 25.34 21.61 -6.72
CA LEU A 77 26.77 21.87 -6.92
C LEU A 77 27.27 23.06 -6.09
N ARG A 78 26.48 24.15 -6.03
CA ARG A 78 26.80 25.34 -5.22
C ARG A 78 26.79 25.01 -3.72
N ARG A 79 25.96 24.09 -3.24
CA ARG A 79 25.93 23.72 -1.81
C ARG A 79 27.07 22.81 -1.42
N THR A 80 27.39 21.82 -2.26
CA THR A 80 28.43 20.84 -1.94
C THR A 80 29.82 21.35 -2.16
N GLN A 81 29.99 22.36 -3.03
CA GLN A 81 31.30 22.85 -3.49
C GLN A 81 32.14 21.75 -4.18
N VAL A 82 31.48 20.69 -4.64
CA VAL A 82 32.08 19.62 -5.45
C VAL A 82 31.84 19.92 -6.93
N THR A 83 32.82 19.64 -7.78
CA THR A 83 32.73 19.96 -9.21
C THR A 83 31.76 19.02 -9.94
N LEU A 84 31.29 19.44 -11.11
CA LEU A 84 30.42 18.61 -11.94
C LEU A 84 31.18 17.36 -12.42
N GLU A 85 32.45 17.55 -12.78
CA GLU A 85 33.37 16.50 -13.24
C GLU A 85 33.55 15.41 -12.20
N ASP A 86 33.72 15.79 -10.93
CA ASP A 86 33.86 14.83 -9.82
C ASP A 86 32.61 13.98 -9.63
N TYR A 87 31.41 14.58 -9.73
CA TYR A 87 30.17 13.83 -9.62
C TYR A 87 29.92 12.91 -10.81
N VAL A 88 30.23 13.37 -12.03
CA VAL A 88 30.17 12.53 -13.23
C VAL A 88 31.11 11.33 -13.07
N ALA A 89 32.34 11.53 -12.58
CA ALA A 89 33.29 10.46 -12.34
C ALA A 89 32.79 9.46 -11.28
N GLN A 90 32.22 9.95 -10.17
CA GLN A 90 31.64 9.10 -9.11
C GLN A 90 30.50 8.21 -9.63
N ILE A 91 29.60 8.75 -10.46
CA ILE A 91 28.49 7.98 -11.03
C ILE A 91 29.00 6.99 -12.08
N LYS A 92 29.94 7.40 -12.95
CA LYS A 92 30.58 6.49 -13.92
C LYS A 92 31.23 5.29 -13.24
N ALA A 93 31.90 5.50 -12.11
CA ALA A 93 32.50 4.43 -11.32
C ALA A 93 31.48 3.43 -10.75
N LYS A 94 30.20 3.81 -10.65
CA LYS A 94 29.09 3.00 -10.12
C LYS A 94 28.06 2.61 -11.19
N GLU A 95 28.32 2.88 -12.46
CA GLU A 95 27.34 2.71 -13.53
C GLU A 95 26.87 1.25 -13.67
N VAL A 96 27.79 0.29 -13.56
CA VAL A 96 27.46 -1.14 -13.64
C VAL A 96 26.49 -1.53 -12.52
N ASP A 97 26.79 -1.14 -11.28
CA ASP A 97 25.93 -1.42 -10.12
C ASP A 97 24.57 -0.73 -10.27
N LEU A 98 24.55 0.54 -10.69
CA LEU A 98 23.33 1.30 -10.93
C LEU A 98 22.42 0.64 -11.97
N ARG A 99 22.98 0.20 -13.09
CA ARG A 99 22.23 -0.50 -14.14
C ARG A 99 21.73 -1.86 -13.67
N SER A 100 22.49 -2.55 -12.82
CA SER A 100 22.11 -3.85 -12.26
C SER A 100 20.88 -3.79 -11.35
N CYS A 101 20.56 -2.61 -10.79
CA CYS A 101 19.35 -2.41 -9.99
C CYS A 101 18.05 -2.43 -10.81
N TYR A 102 18.11 -2.26 -12.13
CA TYR A 102 16.92 -2.28 -13.00
C TYR A 102 16.73 -3.68 -13.59
N ALA A 103 15.52 -4.24 -13.43
CA ALA A 103 15.19 -5.55 -13.97
C ALA A 103 15.16 -5.57 -15.51
N GLU A 104 14.94 -4.43 -16.15
CA GLU A 104 15.00 -4.28 -17.61
C GLU A 104 16.34 -3.68 -18.06
N THR A 105 16.79 -4.05 -19.26
CA THR A 105 17.99 -3.46 -19.85
C THR A 105 17.72 -2.00 -20.21
N ILE A 106 18.53 -1.10 -19.65
CA ILE A 106 18.45 0.33 -19.96
C ILE A 106 19.22 0.62 -21.24
N ASP A 107 18.50 0.85 -22.34
CA ASP A 107 19.06 1.17 -23.67
C ASP A 107 19.42 2.66 -23.77
N LEU A 108 20.40 3.07 -22.98
CA LEU A 108 20.99 4.41 -22.99
C LEU A 108 22.51 4.26 -23.01
N ASN A 109 23.19 5.14 -23.74
CA ASN A 109 24.65 5.20 -23.66
C ASN A 109 25.11 5.66 -22.27
N SER A 110 26.40 5.48 -21.97
CA SER A 110 26.96 5.79 -20.64
C SER A 110 26.75 7.25 -20.25
N ASP A 111 27.01 8.19 -21.16
CA ASP A 111 26.93 9.63 -20.85
C ASP A 111 25.48 10.08 -20.61
N GLU A 112 24.53 9.57 -21.40
CA GLU A 112 23.09 9.82 -21.19
C GLU A 112 22.61 9.27 -19.85
N PHE A 113 22.97 8.02 -19.53
CA PHE A 113 22.58 7.39 -18.27
C PHE A 113 23.14 8.14 -17.06
N VAL A 114 24.44 8.47 -17.09
CA VAL A 114 25.12 9.22 -16.01
C VAL A 114 24.48 10.59 -15.83
N ARG A 115 24.17 11.29 -16.92
CA ARG A 115 23.49 12.59 -16.87
C ARG A 115 22.13 12.50 -16.19
N ILE A 116 21.31 11.51 -16.56
CA ILE A 116 19.99 11.30 -15.97
C ILE A 116 20.12 11.02 -14.47
N VAL A 117 20.97 10.07 -14.08
CA VAL A 117 21.18 9.71 -12.67
C VAL A 117 21.64 10.93 -11.85
N LEU A 118 22.59 11.71 -12.36
CA LEU A 118 23.11 12.89 -11.64
C LEU A 118 22.04 13.96 -11.43
N VAL A 119 21.36 14.34 -12.51
CA VAL A 119 20.33 15.40 -12.49
C VAL A 119 19.20 15.00 -11.56
N ASP A 120 18.75 13.74 -11.65
CA ASP A 120 17.61 13.25 -10.88
C ASP A 120 17.96 13.02 -9.41
N ALA A 121 19.17 12.52 -9.12
CA ALA A 121 19.65 12.38 -7.74
C ALA A 121 19.81 13.74 -7.05
N ALA A 122 20.44 14.71 -7.72
CA ALA A 122 20.58 16.07 -7.20
C ALA A 122 19.22 16.72 -6.98
N PHE A 123 18.27 16.52 -7.90
CA PHE A 123 16.89 17.00 -7.75
C PHE A 123 16.23 16.42 -6.50
N VAL A 124 16.25 15.09 -6.34
CA VAL A 124 15.67 14.39 -5.18
C VAL A 124 16.26 14.90 -3.87
N ILE A 125 17.59 14.98 -3.77
CA ILE A 125 18.29 15.43 -2.56
C ILE A 125 17.92 16.87 -2.22
N GLU A 126 17.90 17.76 -3.21
CA GLU A 126 17.52 19.16 -3.03
C GLU A 126 16.05 19.29 -2.60
N VAL A 127 15.12 18.49 -3.15
CA VAL A 127 13.71 18.49 -2.69
C VAL A 127 13.65 18.13 -1.20
N LEU A 128 14.36 17.09 -0.75
CA LEU A 128 14.39 16.68 0.66
C LEU A 128 14.98 17.75 1.58
N LEU A 129 16.08 18.38 1.15
CA LEU A 129 16.73 19.47 1.89
C LEU A 129 15.82 20.69 2.01
N ARG A 130 15.22 21.13 0.90
CA ARG A 130 14.35 22.31 0.86
C ARG A 130 13.03 22.11 1.58
N PHE A 131 12.54 20.87 1.65
CA PHE A 131 11.39 20.52 2.50
C PHE A 131 11.73 20.66 3.98
N SER A 132 12.88 20.12 4.40
CA SER A 132 13.31 20.11 5.79
C SER A 132 13.81 21.47 6.28
N PHE A 133 14.35 22.29 5.37
CA PHE A 133 15.07 23.51 5.69
C PHE A 133 14.62 24.68 4.82
N ARG A 134 13.89 25.62 5.42
CA ARG A 134 13.39 26.81 4.71
C ARG A 134 14.49 27.69 4.12
N ASP A 135 15.65 27.77 4.77
CA ASP A 135 16.78 28.54 4.28
C ASP A 135 17.47 27.89 3.06
N CYS A 136 17.16 26.62 2.77
CA CYS A 136 17.56 26.01 1.52
C CYS A 136 16.66 26.42 0.34
N GLN A 137 15.47 27.00 0.59
CA GLN A 137 14.55 27.42 -0.46
C GLN A 137 15.02 28.72 -1.10
N GLU A 138 15.09 28.74 -2.43
CA GLU A 138 15.35 29.97 -3.19
C GLU A 138 14.06 30.79 -3.35
N ALA A 139 14.17 32.12 -3.47
CA ALA A 139 13.00 33.01 -3.54
C ALA A 139 12.04 32.71 -4.71
N ASN A 140 12.54 32.07 -5.78
CA ASN A 140 11.81 31.69 -6.99
C ASN A 140 11.67 30.17 -7.15
N ASP A 141 11.80 29.40 -6.06
CA ASP A 141 11.67 27.94 -6.07
C ASP A 141 10.25 27.53 -6.46
N ARG A 142 10.03 27.01 -7.66
CA ARG A 142 8.67 26.73 -8.12
C ARG A 142 7.98 25.55 -7.39
N ILE A 143 8.73 24.66 -6.73
CA ILE A 143 8.14 23.50 -6.02
C ILE A 143 7.56 23.93 -4.67
N PHE A 144 8.33 24.75 -3.93
CA PHE A 144 7.99 25.19 -2.58
C PHE A 144 7.35 26.59 -2.56
N SER A 145 7.65 27.44 -3.54
CA SER A 145 6.97 28.72 -3.80
C SER A 145 5.84 28.54 -4.82
N LYS A 146 4.96 29.54 -4.94
CA LYS A 146 3.68 29.41 -5.66
C LYS A 146 3.87 29.15 -7.18
N PRO A 147 3.07 28.25 -7.80
CA PRO A 147 2.07 27.38 -7.20
C PRO A 147 2.73 26.19 -6.49
N PHE A 148 2.18 25.78 -5.34
CA PHE A 148 2.69 24.73 -4.44
C PHE A 148 2.75 23.34 -5.12
N MET A 149 3.64 23.16 -6.11
CA MET A 149 3.77 21.96 -6.95
C MET A 149 4.29 20.76 -6.18
N LEU A 150 4.72 20.95 -4.93
CA LEU A 150 5.10 19.83 -4.08
C LEU A 150 4.05 18.73 -4.07
N GLN A 151 2.75 19.07 -4.07
CA GLN A 151 1.62 18.12 -4.08
C GLN A 151 1.58 17.22 -5.31
N ASP A 152 2.12 17.68 -6.43
CA ASP A 152 2.17 16.92 -7.68
C ASP A 152 3.52 16.19 -7.85
N VAL A 153 4.60 16.69 -7.23
CA VAL A 153 5.96 16.10 -7.29
C VAL A 153 6.11 14.90 -6.35
N TRP A 154 5.64 15.02 -5.10
CA TRP A 154 5.87 13.98 -4.09
C TRP A 154 5.20 12.61 -4.37
N PRO A 155 4.07 12.49 -5.10
CA PRO A 155 3.52 11.20 -5.55
C PRO A 155 4.48 10.46 -6.46
N ASP A 156 5.05 11.16 -7.43
CA ASP A 156 5.98 10.60 -8.41
C ASP A 156 7.28 10.07 -7.76
N MET A 157 7.72 10.66 -6.64
CA MET A 157 8.90 10.22 -5.88
C MET A 157 8.75 8.84 -5.22
N ARG A 158 7.54 8.29 -5.10
CA ARG A 158 7.27 6.97 -4.49
C ARG A 158 6.59 5.99 -5.44
N MET A 159 6.72 6.20 -6.75
CA MET A 159 6.27 5.24 -7.76
C MET A 159 7.39 4.26 -8.11
N LEU A 160 7.09 2.97 -8.19
CA LEU A 160 8.07 1.89 -8.37
C LEU A 160 8.87 2.04 -9.68
N GLU A 161 8.22 2.46 -10.76
CA GLU A 161 8.88 2.68 -12.06
C GLU A 161 9.59 4.02 -12.18
N ASN A 162 9.63 4.82 -11.11
CA ASN A 162 10.15 6.18 -11.12
C ASN A 162 11.15 6.38 -9.97
N GLN A 163 12.15 5.51 -9.89
CA GLN A 163 13.10 5.45 -8.78
C GLN A 163 14.55 5.52 -9.26
N LEU A 164 15.40 5.97 -8.35
CA LEU A 164 16.84 5.71 -8.34
C LEU A 164 17.17 4.80 -7.14
N PRO A 165 18.21 3.96 -7.23
CA PRO A 165 18.69 3.19 -6.09
C PRO A 165 19.12 4.11 -4.94
N PHE A 166 18.71 3.83 -3.71
CA PHE A 166 18.96 4.72 -2.57
C PHE A 166 20.45 4.95 -2.31
N PHE A 167 21.30 3.94 -2.56
CA PHE A 167 22.74 4.03 -2.32
C PHE A 167 23.41 5.17 -3.10
N ILE A 168 22.92 5.52 -4.30
CA ILE A 168 23.51 6.63 -5.07
C ILE A 168 23.11 7.98 -4.48
N LEU A 169 21.88 8.08 -3.96
CA LEU A 169 21.43 9.27 -3.28
C LEU A 169 22.24 9.50 -2.00
N ASP A 170 22.45 8.45 -1.19
CA ASP A 170 23.23 8.53 0.05
C ASP A 170 24.70 8.86 -0.25
N HIS A 171 25.29 8.23 -1.26
CA HIS A 171 26.66 8.50 -1.70
C HIS A 171 26.87 9.96 -2.14
N LEU A 172 25.97 10.49 -2.97
CA LEU A 172 26.03 11.88 -3.46
C LEU A 172 25.69 12.90 -2.35
N PHE A 173 25.02 12.46 -1.29
CA PHE A 173 24.68 13.28 -0.14
C PHE A 173 25.85 13.44 0.86
N GLU A 174 26.84 12.53 0.88
CA GLU A 174 27.98 12.59 1.83
C GLU A 174 28.66 13.98 1.92
N PRO A 175 28.98 14.68 0.82
CA PRO A 175 29.59 16.02 0.90
C PRO A 175 28.72 17.04 1.67
N HIS A 176 27.39 16.91 1.66
CA HIS A 176 26.51 17.81 2.42
C HIS A 176 26.66 17.64 3.93
N LYS A 177 26.97 16.43 4.41
CA LYS A 177 27.17 16.18 5.85
C LYS A 177 28.31 17.03 6.40
N ALA A 178 29.36 17.22 5.59
CA ALA A 178 30.48 18.08 5.93
C ALA A 178 30.11 19.57 5.87
N THR A 179 29.40 20.01 4.81
CA THR A 179 29.19 21.44 4.54
C THR A 179 28.05 22.08 5.33
N LEU A 180 26.95 21.36 5.58
CA LEU A 180 25.77 21.95 6.23
C LEU A 180 25.88 22.05 7.75
N SER A 181 26.88 21.43 8.39
CA SER A 181 27.03 21.34 9.86
C SER A 181 25.77 20.91 10.62
N ARG A 182 24.80 20.29 9.92
CA ARG A 182 23.47 19.95 10.44
C ARG A 182 23.35 18.50 10.90
N GLY A 183 24.32 17.66 10.56
CA GLY A 183 24.42 16.27 11.04
C GLY A 183 23.30 15.31 10.59
N GLN A 184 22.27 15.79 9.89
CA GLN A 184 21.16 14.95 9.44
C GLN A 184 21.57 14.04 8.28
N SER A 185 21.18 12.78 8.38
CA SER A 185 21.30 11.77 7.34
C SER A 185 20.19 11.88 6.29
N LEU A 186 20.41 11.29 5.11
CA LEU A 186 19.39 11.22 4.07
C LEU A 186 18.15 10.46 4.53
N ILE A 187 18.31 9.45 5.40
CA ILE A 187 17.20 8.70 6.01
C ILE A 187 16.33 9.59 6.89
N GLU A 188 16.92 10.45 7.72
CA GLU A 188 16.17 11.39 8.56
C GLU A 188 15.39 12.42 7.73
N LEU A 189 16.02 12.95 6.66
CA LEU A 189 15.34 13.86 5.72
C LEU A 189 14.19 13.17 4.99
N SER A 190 14.42 11.94 4.52
CA SER A 190 13.40 11.13 3.83
C SER A 190 12.24 10.79 4.78
N HIS A 191 12.54 10.44 6.03
CA HIS A 191 11.54 10.19 7.05
C HIS A 191 10.70 11.43 7.31
N HIS A 192 11.32 12.59 7.54
CA HIS A 192 10.59 13.84 7.75
C HIS A 192 9.68 14.18 6.56
N PHE A 193 10.18 14.00 5.33
CA PHE A 193 9.43 14.22 4.10
C PHE A 193 8.19 13.32 3.98
N PHE A 194 8.38 12.00 4.00
CA PHE A 194 7.29 11.05 3.78
C PHE A 194 6.32 10.99 4.97
N LYS A 195 6.81 11.03 6.22
CA LYS A 195 5.95 11.05 7.42
C LYS A 195 4.98 12.23 7.38
N THR A 196 5.49 13.42 7.03
CA THR A 196 4.68 14.65 6.99
C THR A 196 3.65 14.62 5.86
N LEU A 197 4.04 14.23 4.66
CA LEU A 197 3.16 14.25 3.48
C LEU A 197 2.15 13.10 3.44
N MET A 198 2.50 11.95 4.01
CA MET A 198 1.60 10.79 4.10
C MET A 198 0.72 10.82 5.36
N HIS A 199 1.00 11.71 6.31
CA HIS A 199 0.34 11.76 7.62
C HIS A 199 0.39 10.42 8.36
N ILE A 200 1.54 9.74 8.34
CA ILE A 200 1.72 8.47 9.07
C ILE A 200 2.15 8.78 10.50
N ASP A 201 1.40 8.29 11.49
CA ASP A 201 1.83 8.26 12.89
C ASP A 201 2.83 7.12 13.12
N VAL A 202 4.04 7.28 12.57
CA VAL A 202 5.16 6.35 12.82
C VAL A 202 5.77 6.68 14.17
N ALA A 203 5.88 5.69 15.06
CA ALA A 203 6.65 5.81 16.29
C ALA A 203 8.13 6.05 15.97
N ASP A 204 8.79 6.97 16.67
CA ASP A 204 10.19 7.34 16.39
C ASP A 204 11.17 6.14 16.52
N GLU A 205 10.75 5.05 17.15
CA GLU A 205 11.47 3.78 17.24
C GLU A 205 11.63 3.07 15.88
N THR A 206 10.65 3.18 14.97
CA THR A 206 10.72 2.58 13.63
C THR A 206 11.83 3.23 12.81
N LEU A 207 12.03 4.54 12.93
CA LEU A 207 13.13 5.24 12.26
C LEU A 207 14.49 4.69 12.70
N LYS A 208 14.68 4.46 14.01
CA LYS A 208 15.94 3.96 14.56
C LYS A 208 16.30 2.56 14.05
N SER A 209 15.31 1.78 13.61
CA SER A 209 15.56 0.46 13.01
C SER A 209 15.97 0.49 11.54
N ILE A 210 15.68 1.57 10.80
CA ILE A 210 15.98 1.65 9.38
C ILE A 210 17.44 2.05 9.19
N LYS A 211 18.24 1.14 8.63
CA LYS A 211 19.63 1.44 8.26
C LYS A 211 19.72 1.87 6.79
N PRO A 212 20.56 2.86 6.43
CA PRO A 212 20.69 3.33 5.04
C PRO A 212 20.99 2.23 4.02
N HIS A 213 21.87 1.29 4.35
CA HIS A 213 22.27 0.20 3.46
C HIS A 213 21.20 -0.89 3.27
N GLU A 214 20.14 -0.88 4.09
CA GLU A 214 19.02 -1.84 3.98
C GLU A 214 17.87 -1.30 3.12
N VAL A 215 17.95 -0.03 2.68
CA VAL A 215 16.93 0.64 1.87
C VAL A 215 17.37 0.56 0.41
N VAL A 216 16.55 -0.06 -0.45
CA VAL A 216 16.89 -0.17 -1.88
C VAL A 216 16.52 1.06 -2.71
N HIS A 217 15.38 1.70 -2.42
CA HIS A 217 14.87 2.94 -3.04
C HIS A 217 13.69 3.48 -2.21
N PHE A 218 13.05 4.59 -2.59
CA PHE A 218 12.00 5.21 -1.76
C PHE A 218 10.73 4.38 -1.60
N VAL A 219 10.34 3.57 -2.58
CA VAL A 219 9.18 2.66 -2.38
C VAL A 219 9.43 1.68 -1.24
N ASP A 220 10.62 1.08 -1.15
CA ASP A 220 10.99 0.22 -0.01
C ASP A 220 11.18 1.02 1.28
N PHE A 221 11.71 2.25 1.20
CA PHE A 221 11.76 3.15 2.36
C PHE A 221 10.37 3.39 2.94
N VAL A 222 9.40 3.76 2.10
CA VAL A 222 8.00 3.98 2.50
C VAL A 222 7.39 2.69 3.04
N ARG A 223 7.69 1.53 2.46
CA ARG A 223 7.26 0.23 3.00
C ARG A 223 7.77 0.02 4.42
N LYS A 224 9.04 0.32 4.69
CA LYS A 224 9.68 0.19 6.01
C LYS A 224 9.16 1.22 7.04
N LEU A 225 8.48 2.29 6.61
CA LEU A 225 7.76 3.18 7.53
C LEU A 225 6.53 2.51 8.16
N TYR A 226 5.98 1.49 7.52
CA TYR A 226 4.95 0.66 8.12
C TYR A 226 5.59 -0.33 9.09
N PRO A 227 5.12 -0.40 10.34
CA PRO A 227 5.68 -1.29 11.34
C PRO A 227 5.47 -2.74 10.94
N LEU A 228 6.43 -3.61 11.26
CA LEU A 228 6.27 -5.05 11.06
C LEU A 228 5.04 -5.56 11.81
N PRO A 229 4.31 -6.55 11.27
CA PRO A 229 3.20 -7.15 11.97
C PRO A 229 3.65 -7.73 13.33
N PRO A 230 2.78 -7.73 14.34
CA PRO A 230 3.14 -8.20 15.67
C PRO A 230 3.44 -9.70 15.74
N TRP A 231 3.14 -10.45 14.68
CA TRP A 231 3.31 -11.89 14.60
C TRP A 231 3.97 -12.23 13.27
N LYS A 232 4.68 -13.36 13.20
CA LYS A 232 5.15 -13.89 11.92
C LYS A 232 4.02 -14.69 11.27
N SER A 233 3.95 -14.62 9.94
CA SER A 233 3.14 -15.58 9.19
C SER A 233 3.60 -16.99 9.49
N GLN A 234 2.65 -17.92 9.61
CA GLN A 234 2.94 -19.31 9.91
C GLN A 234 2.75 -20.12 8.63
N HIS A 235 3.70 -21.02 8.32
CA HIS A 235 3.54 -21.95 7.21
C HIS A 235 2.37 -22.90 7.49
N ARG A 236 1.32 -22.86 6.67
CA ARG A 236 0.11 -23.68 6.87
C ARG A 236 -0.11 -24.77 5.82
N GLY A 237 0.83 -24.91 4.88
CA GLY A 237 0.72 -25.76 3.72
C GLY A 237 -0.43 -25.33 2.80
N LYS A 238 -0.62 -26.08 1.70
CA LYS A 238 -1.56 -25.73 0.61
C LYS A 238 -3.02 -25.78 1.06
N ARG A 239 -3.47 -24.78 1.80
CA ARG A 239 -4.88 -24.57 2.18
C ARG A 239 -5.47 -23.45 1.33
N GLU A 240 -6.74 -23.57 1.01
CA GLU A 240 -7.47 -22.45 0.41
C GLU A 240 -7.66 -21.35 1.44
N ILE A 241 -7.44 -20.10 1.04
CA ILE A 241 -7.70 -18.95 1.91
C ILE A 241 -9.20 -18.88 2.19
N PRO A 242 -9.63 -18.85 3.46
CA PRO A 242 -11.05 -18.81 3.79
C PRO A 242 -11.72 -17.58 3.19
N VAL A 243 -12.88 -17.76 2.57
CA VAL A 243 -13.71 -16.63 2.14
C VAL A 243 -14.25 -15.95 3.40
N THR A 244 -13.81 -14.73 3.66
CA THR A 244 -14.24 -13.99 4.85
C THR A 244 -15.62 -13.36 4.63
N PRO A 245 -16.57 -13.48 5.57
CA PRO A 245 -17.84 -12.77 5.48
C PRO A 245 -17.64 -11.25 5.49
N THR A 246 -18.52 -10.54 4.80
CA THR A 246 -18.45 -9.07 4.68
C THR A 246 -18.68 -8.36 6.02
N MET A 247 -18.25 -7.10 6.13
CA MET A 247 -18.46 -6.27 7.32
C MET A 247 -19.93 -6.26 7.74
N THR A 248 -20.85 -6.10 6.78
CA THR A 248 -22.29 -6.10 7.04
C THR A 248 -22.76 -7.45 7.57
N GLN A 249 -22.35 -8.57 6.96
CA GLN A 249 -22.70 -9.92 7.42
C GLN A 249 -22.18 -10.19 8.83
N LEU A 250 -20.91 -9.86 9.10
CA LEU A 250 -20.29 -10.00 10.42
C LEU A 250 -21.06 -9.19 11.48
N SER A 251 -21.41 -7.94 11.17
CA SER A 251 -22.20 -7.10 12.07
C SER A 251 -23.56 -7.70 12.38
N ARG A 252 -24.26 -8.23 11.37
CA ARG A 252 -25.58 -8.84 11.52
C ARG A 252 -25.53 -10.17 12.27
N ALA A 253 -24.47 -10.95 12.10
CA ALA A 253 -24.18 -12.15 12.89
C ALA A 253 -23.87 -11.86 14.37
N GLY A 254 -23.70 -10.57 14.73
CA GLY A 254 -23.55 -10.10 16.10
C GLY A 254 -22.11 -9.77 16.51
N ILE A 255 -21.16 -9.74 15.56
CA ILE A 255 -19.81 -9.27 15.84
C ILE A 255 -19.85 -7.77 16.12
N ARG A 256 -19.16 -7.36 17.17
CA ARG A 256 -19.00 -5.96 17.58
C ARG A 256 -17.62 -5.47 17.21
N PHE A 257 -17.54 -4.22 16.78
CA PHE A 257 -16.29 -3.59 16.35
C PHE A 257 -15.71 -2.73 17.46
N LYS A 258 -14.40 -2.73 17.61
CA LYS A 258 -13.65 -1.93 18.58
C LYS A 258 -12.42 -1.32 17.93
N ASP A 259 -11.94 -0.23 18.52
CA ASP A 259 -10.66 0.38 18.16
C ASP A 259 -9.53 -0.63 18.43
N GLY A 260 -8.69 -0.84 17.42
CA GLY A 260 -7.49 -1.68 17.51
C GLY A 260 -6.24 -0.90 17.92
N SER A 261 -5.08 -1.43 17.54
CA SER A 261 -3.80 -0.76 17.77
C SER A 261 -3.77 0.62 17.11
N LYS A 262 -3.17 1.60 17.81
CA LYS A 262 -2.89 2.94 17.25
C LYS A 262 -1.56 3.02 16.52
N THR A 263 -0.67 2.06 16.78
CA THR A 263 0.72 2.11 16.32
C THR A 263 0.98 1.16 15.16
N ASN A 264 0.17 0.10 15.00
CA ASN A 264 0.40 -0.92 13.98
C ASN A 264 -0.88 -1.23 13.20
N MET A 265 -0.90 -0.89 11.91
CA MET A 265 -2.07 -1.10 11.04
C MET A 265 -2.44 -2.57 10.81
N PHE A 266 -1.48 -3.49 11.01
CA PHE A 266 -1.65 -4.92 10.79
C PHE A 266 -2.19 -5.66 12.03
N ASP A 267 -2.26 -5.00 13.20
CA ASP A 267 -2.70 -5.61 14.46
C ASP A 267 -4.23 -5.73 14.55
N VAL A 268 -4.79 -6.63 13.74
CA VAL A 268 -6.23 -6.97 13.74
C VAL A 268 -6.48 -8.19 14.61
N LYS A 269 -7.41 -8.09 15.57
CA LYS A 269 -7.70 -9.15 16.54
C LYS A 269 -9.18 -9.50 16.59
N PHE A 270 -9.48 -10.79 16.67
CA PHE A 270 -10.83 -11.28 16.89
C PHE A 270 -10.91 -12.12 18.16
N GLU A 271 -11.67 -11.65 19.16
CA GLU A 271 -11.83 -12.35 20.43
C GLU A 271 -13.27 -12.23 20.94
N LYS A 272 -13.89 -13.38 21.28
CA LYS A 272 -15.21 -13.45 21.94
C LYS A 272 -16.30 -12.60 21.26
N GLY A 273 -16.32 -12.58 19.92
CA GLY A 273 -17.29 -11.82 19.12
C GLY A 273 -16.96 -10.33 18.99
N PHE A 274 -15.75 -9.90 19.35
CA PHE A 274 -15.25 -8.55 19.09
C PHE A 274 -14.14 -8.58 18.05
N LEU A 275 -14.29 -7.79 16.98
CA LEU A 275 -13.25 -7.54 15.99
C LEU A 275 -12.63 -6.16 16.28
N ALA A 276 -11.37 -6.15 16.71
CA ALA A 276 -10.58 -4.94 16.93
C ALA A 276 -9.73 -4.66 15.68
N MET A 277 -9.89 -3.46 15.10
CA MET A 277 -9.17 -3.06 13.88
C MET A 277 -8.50 -1.69 14.08
N PRO A 278 -7.21 -1.54 13.70
CA PRO A 278 -6.57 -0.24 13.63
C PRO A 278 -7.32 0.72 12.70
N LYS A 279 -7.29 2.01 13.04
CA LYS A 279 -7.92 3.05 12.21
C LYS A 279 -7.15 3.17 10.89
N LEU A 280 -7.85 3.04 9.77
CA LEU A 280 -7.33 3.26 8.42
C LEU A 280 -7.85 4.59 7.87
N THR A 281 -6.98 5.37 7.22
CA THR A 281 -7.40 6.57 6.49
C THR A 281 -7.22 6.33 4.99
N ILE A 282 -8.26 6.59 4.20
CA ILE A 282 -8.20 6.53 2.74
C ILE A 282 -8.40 7.92 2.13
N SER A 283 -7.60 8.26 1.13
CA SER A 283 -7.60 9.52 0.39
C SER A 283 -7.21 9.31 -1.07
N ASP A 284 -7.18 10.38 -1.86
CA ASP A 284 -6.79 10.32 -3.29
C ASP A 284 -5.36 9.79 -3.49
N GLN A 285 -4.51 9.84 -2.46
CA GLN A 285 -3.11 9.41 -2.51
C GLN A 285 -2.92 7.95 -2.07
N THR A 286 -3.96 7.34 -1.49
CA THR A 286 -3.92 5.95 -1.01
C THR A 286 -3.70 4.99 -2.15
N GLU A 287 -4.36 5.19 -3.30
CA GLU A 287 -4.21 4.31 -4.46
C GLU A 287 -2.76 4.25 -4.93
N VAL A 288 -2.17 5.40 -5.27
CA VAL A 288 -0.78 5.52 -5.71
C VAL A 288 0.16 4.86 -4.72
N THR A 289 0.02 5.18 -3.43
CA THR A 289 0.91 4.65 -2.40
C THR A 289 0.81 3.13 -2.29
N ILE A 290 -0.39 2.62 -2.00
CA ILE A 290 -0.56 1.21 -1.64
C ILE A 290 -0.32 0.30 -2.84
N THR A 291 -0.77 0.68 -4.03
CA THR A 291 -0.58 -0.13 -5.23
C THR A 291 0.89 -0.27 -5.63
N ASN A 292 1.71 0.78 -5.44
CA ASN A 292 3.16 0.70 -5.65
C ASN A 292 3.86 -0.14 -4.59
N LEU A 293 3.43 -0.06 -3.32
CA LEU A 293 3.97 -0.92 -2.26
C LEU A 293 3.64 -2.40 -2.51
N ILE A 294 2.40 -2.70 -2.88
CA ILE A 294 1.99 -4.06 -3.26
C ILE A 294 2.80 -4.54 -4.48
N ALA A 295 2.93 -3.71 -5.53
CA ALA A 295 3.72 -4.08 -6.70
C ALA A 295 5.18 -4.41 -6.35
N PHE A 296 5.78 -3.66 -5.41
CA PHE A 296 7.12 -3.93 -4.91
C PHE A 296 7.17 -5.24 -4.10
N GLU A 297 6.25 -5.46 -3.16
CA GLU A 297 6.14 -6.72 -2.41
C GLU A 297 5.98 -7.94 -3.33
N GLN A 298 5.22 -7.81 -4.42
CA GLN A 298 5.04 -8.89 -5.39
C GLN A 298 6.27 -9.17 -6.27
N SER A 299 7.19 -8.22 -6.37
CA SER A 299 8.35 -8.30 -7.27
C SER A 299 9.64 -8.68 -6.54
N GLN A 300 9.85 -8.16 -5.34
CA GLN A 300 11.11 -8.28 -4.60
C GLN A 300 11.01 -9.10 -3.30
N CYS A 301 9.87 -9.04 -2.60
CA CYS A 301 9.77 -9.56 -1.25
C CYS A 301 9.48 -11.07 -1.22
N GLU A 302 10.06 -11.73 -0.22
CA GLU A 302 9.70 -13.11 0.10
C GLU A 302 8.23 -13.21 0.54
N ASP A 303 7.64 -14.38 0.36
CA ASP A 303 6.23 -14.65 0.70
C ASP A 303 5.87 -14.33 2.15
N GLN A 304 6.84 -14.43 3.07
CA GLN A 304 6.64 -14.12 4.48
C GLN A 304 6.61 -12.63 4.79
N GLU A 305 6.99 -11.75 3.85
CA GLU A 305 7.13 -10.30 4.06
C GLU A 305 6.07 -9.46 3.34
N LYS A 306 5.07 -10.10 2.71
CA LYS A 306 4.02 -9.47 1.89
C LYS A 306 2.84 -8.94 2.72
N TYR A 307 3.13 -8.25 3.82
CA TYR A 307 2.13 -7.88 4.83
C TYR A 307 1.15 -6.80 4.36
N ILE A 308 1.60 -5.86 3.53
CA ILE A 308 0.72 -4.82 2.97
C ILE A 308 -0.27 -5.47 2.00
N ASN A 309 0.24 -6.32 1.10
CA ASN A 309 -0.58 -7.14 0.22
C ASN A 309 -1.63 -7.94 1.01
N ASP A 310 -1.21 -8.67 2.05
CA ASP A 310 -2.11 -9.52 2.84
C ASP A 310 -3.19 -8.71 3.56
N TYR A 311 -2.84 -7.52 4.07
CA TYR A 311 -3.80 -6.64 4.73
C TYR A 311 -4.87 -6.13 3.77
N PHE A 312 -4.47 -5.63 2.60
CA PHE A 312 -5.45 -5.13 1.64
C PHE A 312 -6.26 -6.25 0.99
N PHE A 313 -5.70 -7.46 0.87
CA PHE A 313 -6.45 -8.64 0.45
C PHE A 313 -7.52 -9.02 1.49
N PHE A 314 -7.15 -9.05 2.78
CA PHE A 314 -8.09 -9.25 3.88
C PHE A 314 -9.18 -8.17 3.90
N LEU A 315 -8.81 -6.89 3.80
CA LEU A 315 -9.75 -5.76 3.79
C LEU A 315 -10.71 -5.83 2.61
N ASN A 316 -10.24 -6.19 1.42
CA ASN A 316 -11.08 -6.41 0.24
C ASN A 316 -12.04 -7.60 0.42
N GLY A 317 -11.68 -8.61 1.22
CA GLY A 317 -12.58 -9.67 1.64
C GLY A 317 -13.77 -9.14 2.45
N LEU A 318 -13.48 -8.24 3.41
CA LEU A 318 -14.46 -7.61 4.30
C LEU A 318 -15.38 -6.59 3.59
N VAL A 319 -14.87 -5.89 2.56
CA VAL A 319 -15.58 -4.79 1.89
C VAL A 319 -16.02 -5.21 0.49
N LYS A 320 -17.32 -5.49 0.30
CA LYS A 320 -17.90 -5.82 -1.01
C LYS A 320 -18.88 -4.77 -1.53
N THR A 321 -19.41 -3.94 -0.64
CA THR A 321 -20.43 -2.94 -0.96
C THR A 321 -20.13 -1.58 -0.30
N PRO A 322 -20.70 -0.48 -0.82
CA PRO A 322 -20.64 0.82 -0.14
C PRO A 322 -21.21 0.81 1.28
N GLN A 323 -22.09 -0.15 1.59
CA GLN A 323 -22.65 -0.32 2.93
C GLN A 323 -21.60 -0.86 3.91
N ASP A 324 -20.68 -1.71 3.45
CA ASP A 324 -19.55 -2.20 4.27
C ASP A 324 -18.59 -1.05 4.62
N VAL A 325 -18.32 -0.17 3.64
CA VAL A 325 -17.55 1.06 3.86
C VAL A 325 -18.26 1.97 4.84
N LYS A 326 -19.57 2.20 4.66
CA LYS A 326 -20.37 2.99 5.60
C LYS A 326 -20.28 2.45 7.02
N LEU A 327 -20.38 1.14 7.19
CA LEU A 327 -20.27 0.51 8.50
C LEU A 327 -18.88 0.73 9.12
N LEU A 328 -17.79 0.59 8.36
CA LEU A 328 -16.44 0.88 8.85
C LEU A 328 -16.29 2.35 9.28
N VAL A 329 -16.88 3.28 8.53
CA VAL A 329 -16.89 4.72 8.85
C VAL A 329 -17.71 5.00 10.12
N ASP A 330 -18.93 4.46 10.20
CA ASP A 330 -19.82 4.64 11.37
C ASP A 330 -19.19 4.06 12.64
N ARG A 331 -18.35 3.01 12.51
CA ARG A 331 -17.58 2.41 13.60
C ARG A 331 -16.22 3.07 13.86
N ARG A 332 -15.88 4.15 13.15
CA ARG A 332 -14.61 4.90 13.25
C ARG A 332 -13.35 4.08 12.97
N ILE A 333 -13.50 2.93 12.29
CA ILE A 333 -12.38 2.11 11.83
C ILE A 333 -11.81 2.68 10.53
N LEU A 334 -12.66 3.27 9.68
CA LEU A 334 -12.24 3.87 8.41
C LEU A 334 -12.54 5.36 8.39
N ASP A 335 -11.54 6.16 8.05
CA ASP A 335 -11.64 7.59 7.78
C ASP A 335 -11.61 7.80 6.27
N ASN A 336 -12.79 7.99 5.68
CA ASN A 336 -12.97 8.10 4.24
C ASN A 336 -12.88 9.57 3.79
N LYS A 337 -11.70 10.00 3.35
CA LYS A 337 -11.46 11.37 2.84
C LYS A 337 -11.86 11.57 1.38
N LEU A 338 -12.37 10.55 0.69
CA LEU A 338 -12.84 10.64 -0.71
C LEU A 338 -14.24 11.27 -0.84
N GLY A 339 -14.92 11.47 0.29
CA GLY A 339 -16.25 12.09 0.37
C GLY A 339 -17.43 11.20 -0.04
N ASP A 340 -17.18 9.97 -0.53
CA ASP A 340 -18.23 9.03 -0.93
C ASP A 340 -17.84 7.57 -0.59
N ASN A 341 -18.77 6.82 0.00
CA ASN A 341 -18.59 5.41 0.32
C ASN A 341 -18.52 4.52 -0.92
N LYS A 342 -19.13 4.92 -2.05
CA LYS A 342 -18.96 4.20 -3.32
C LYS A 342 -17.54 4.34 -3.83
N LYS A 343 -16.96 5.56 -3.78
CA LYS A 343 -15.54 5.78 -4.11
C LYS A 343 -14.62 5.00 -3.19
N GLY A 344 -14.87 5.00 -1.87
CA GLY A 344 -14.10 4.19 -0.93
C GLY A 344 -14.17 2.68 -1.20
N CYS A 345 -15.34 2.17 -1.57
CA CYS A 345 -15.52 0.77 -1.92
C CYS A 345 -14.79 0.41 -3.22
N ALA A 346 -14.86 1.29 -4.23
CA ALA A 346 -14.17 1.11 -5.50
C ALA A 346 -12.64 1.15 -5.30
N LEU A 347 -12.14 2.10 -4.51
CA LEU A 347 -10.71 2.18 -4.18
C LEU A 347 -10.21 0.87 -3.55
N ILE A 348 -10.84 0.40 -2.46
CA ILE A 348 -10.41 -0.84 -1.76
C ILE A 348 -10.37 -2.04 -2.72
N LYS A 349 -11.34 -2.13 -3.63
CA LYS A 349 -11.37 -3.18 -4.66
C LYS A 349 -10.21 -3.04 -5.65
N ASN A 350 -9.96 -1.83 -6.15
CA ASN A 350 -8.90 -1.56 -7.11
C ASN A 350 -7.50 -1.81 -6.53
N LEU A 351 -7.30 -1.56 -5.22
CA LEU A 351 -6.00 -1.78 -4.55
C LEU A 351 -5.45 -3.20 -4.69
N VAL A 352 -6.34 -4.19 -4.83
CA VAL A 352 -5.96 -5.61 -4.97
C VAL A 352 -6.34 -6.23 -6.31
N ASP A 353 -6.75 -5.41 -7.27
CA ASP A 353 -7.09 -5.92 -8.60
C ASP A 353 -5.81 -6.35 -9.36
N GLY A 354 -5.89 -7.51 -10.02
CA GLY A 354 -4.75 -8.11 -10.71
C GLY A 354 -3.62 -8.63 -9.82
N VAL A 355 -3.73 -8.53 -8.49
CA VAL A 355 -2.78 -9.09 -7.51
C VAL A 355 -2.81 -10.61 -7.59
N VAL A 356 -1.64 -11.23 -7.81
CA VAL A 356 -1.54 -12.69 -7.84
C VAL A 356 -1.19 -13.22 -6.45
N ASP A 357 -2.01 -14.14 -5.98
CA ASP A 357 -1.90 -14.75 -4.67
C ASP A 357 -1.06 -16.03 -4.75
N TYR A 358 0.27 -15.87 -4.70
CA TYR A 358 1.22 -16.99 -4.69
C TYR A 358 1.42 -17.59 -3.29
N SER A 359 0.99 -16.90 -2.24
CA SER A 359 1.40 -17.17 -0.84
C SER A 359 0.25 -17.72 0.02
N LYS A 360 -0.47 -18.73 -0.48
CA LYS A 360 -1.47 -19.45 0.34
C LYS A 360 -0.85 -20.04 1.62
N ASP A 361 0.43 -20.38 1.55
CA ASP A 361 1.14 -21.03 2.65
C ASP A 361 1.53 -20.05 3.77
N TYR A 362 1.63 -18.74 3.49
CA TYR A 362 2.07 -17.70 4.44
C TYR A 362 1.11 -16.51 4.60
N PHE A 363 -0.13 -16.61 4.15
CA PHE A 363 -1.12 -15.54 4.33
C PHE A 363 -1.27 -15.14 5.81
N TYR A 364 -0.88 -13.91 6.15
CA TYR A 364 -0.77 -13.42 7.53
C TYR A 364 -2.11 -13.48 8.28
N PHE A 365 -3.22 -13.11 7.62
CA PHE A 365 -4.55 -13.06 8.23
C PHE A 365 -5.32 -14.39 8.16
N PHE A 366 -4.67 -15.51 7.83
CA PHE A 366 -5.35 -16.80 7.68
C PHE A 366 -6.12 -17.21 8.94
N THR A 367 -5.47 -17.21 10.10
CA THR A 367 -6.08 -17.61 11.38
C THR A 367 -7.25 -16.71 11.74
N LEU A 368 -7.09 -15.41 11.54
CA LEU A 368 -8.15 -14.43 11.78
C LEU A 368 -9.38 -14.72 10.91
N CYS A 369 -9.17 -14.98 9.61
CA CYS A 369 -10.25 -15.32 8.69
C CYS A 369 -10.94 -16.65 9.06
N ASP A 370 -10.16 -17.65 9.48
CA ASP A 370 -10.67 -18.94 9.93
C ASP A 370 -11.53 -18.80 11.21
N ASP A 371 -11.07 -18.03 12.19
CA ASP A 371 -11.80 -17.79 13.44
C ASP A 371 -13.08 -16.98 13.22
N LEU A 372 -13.04 -15.98 12.34
CA LEU A 372 -14.24 -15.23 11.90
C LEU A 372 -15.25 -16.17 11.23
N ASN A 373 -14.79 -17.04 10.34
CA ASN A 373 -15.64 -18.02 9.68
C ASN A 373 -16.23 -19.04 10.66
N LYS A 374 -15.44 -19.59 11.58
CA LYS A 374 -15.92 -20.49 12.63
C LYS A 374 -17.01 -19.83 13.48
N TYR A 375 -16.82 -18.58 13.88
CA TYR A 375 -17.83 -17.84 14.64
C TYR A 375 -19.09 -17.60 13.80
N TYR A 376 -18.93 -17.12 12.57
CA TYR A 376 -20.04 -16.84 11.67
C TYR A 376 -20.88 -18.08 11.36
N ASN A 377 -20.24 -19.23 11.16
CA ASN A 377 -20.88 -20.50 10.81
C ASN A 377 -21.51 -21.25 11.99
N MET A 378 -21.44 -20.73 13.23
CA MET A 378 -22.24 -21.31 14.31
C MET A 378 -23.73 -21.00 14.05
N GLY A 379 -24.60 -22.01 14.13
CA GLY A 379 -26.01 -21.89 13.74
C GLY A 379 -26.72 -20.67 14.35
N ARG A 380 -26.50 -20.38 15.64
CA ARG A 380 -27.09 -19.20 16.30
C ARG A 380 -26.73 -17.85 15.66
N HIS A 381 -25.53 -17.74 15.08
CA HIS A 381 -25.03 -16.50 14.47
C HIS A 381 -25.56 -16.33 13.04
N GLN A 382 -25.66 -17.43 12.29
CA GLN A 382 -26.34 -17.43 10.98
C GLN A 382 -27.84 -17.12 11.13
N TRP A 383 -28.51 -17.75 12.10
CA TRP A 383 -29.92 -17.45 12.40
C TRP A 383 -30.12 -15.99 12.79
N LYS A 384 -29.21 -15.43 13.58
CA LYS A 384 -29.24 -14.01 13.94
C LYS A 384 -29.08 -13.11 12.71
N GLU A 385 -28.12 -13.42 11.83
CA GLU A 385 -27.92 -12.68 10.57
C GLU A 385 -29.20 -12.70 9.72
N TYR A 386 -29.79 -13.88 9.52
CA TYR A 386 -31.02 -14.06 8.76
C TYR A 386 -32.18 -13.25 9.34
N LEU A 387 -32.37 -13.32 10.66
CA LEU A 387 -33.42 -12.57 11.34
C LEU A 387 -33.25 -11.05 11.17
N VAL A 388 -32.03 -10.55 11.34
CA VAL A 388 -31.73 -9.12 11.16
C VAL A 388 -31.94 -8.70 9.71
N THR A 389 -31.48 -9.51 8.75
CA THR A 389 -31.56 -9.22 7.32
C THR A 389 -33.00 -9.14 6.83
N HIS A 390 -33.84 -10.12 7.17
CA HIS A 390 -35.18 -10.26 6.60
C HIS A 390 -36.28 -9.56 7.40
N PHE A 391 -36.13 -9.45 8.72
CA PHE A 391 -37.22 -8.96 9.56
C PHE A 391 -36.93 -7.59 10.18
N PHE A 392 -35.74 -7.39 10.76
CA PHE A 392 -35.44 -6.16 11.48
C PHE A 392 -34.96 -4.99 10.60
N ASN A 393 -34.64 -5.22 9.33
CA ASN A 393 -34.37 -4.15 8.37
C ASN A 393 -35.65 -3.57 7.73
N SER A 394 -36.81 -4.21 7.90
CA SER A 394 -38.10 -3.72 7.39
C SER A 394 -38.93 -3.16 8.56
N PRO A 395 -39.27 -1.86 8.56
CA PRO A 395 -40.10 -1.26 9.61
C PRO A 395 -41.46 -1.93 9.77
N TRP A 396 -42.02 -2.47 8.68
CA TRP A 396 -43.31 -3.17 8.69
C TRP A 396 -43.20 -4.56 9.32
N ALA A 397 -42.23 -5.37 8.87
CA ALA A 397 -42.01 -6.70 9.45
C ALA A 397 -41.68 -6.63 10.95
N THR A 398 -40.98 -5.59 11.39
CA THR A 398 -40.70 -5.36 12.81
C THR A 398 -41.98 -5.13 13.62
N LYS A 399 -42.91 -4.31 13.10
CA LYS A 399 -44.21 -4.05 13.76
C LYS A 399 -45.06 -5.31 13.83
N GLU A 400 -45.08 -6.09 12.76
CA GLU A 400 -45.83 -7.36 12.71
C GLU A 400 -45.30 -8.38 13.73
N ILE A 401 -43.98 -8.49 13.87
CA ILE A 401 -43.37 -9.37 14.89
C ILE A 401 -43.73 -8.89 16.29
N ILE A 402 -43.64 -7.58 16.57
CA ILE A 402 -44.00 -7.05 17.89
C ILE A 402 -45.47 -7.34 18.20
N ALA A 403 -46.37 -7.13 17.24
CA ALA A 403 -47.78 -7.45 17.39
C ALA A 403 -48.00 -8.95 17.64
N ALA A 404 -47.33 -9.83 16.90
CA ALA A 404 -47.40 -11.27 17.08
C ALA A 404 -46.90 -11.72 18.46
N VAL A 405 -45.80 -11.14 18.96
CA VAL A 405 -45.25 -11.43 20.29
C VAL A 405 -46.21 -10.97 21.39
N ILE A 406 -46.78 -9.76 21.27
CA ILE A 406 -47.79 -9.25 22.21
C ILE A 406 -49.01 -10.17 22.21
N PHE A 407 -49.51 -10.56 21.03
CA PHE A 407 -50.64 -11.47 20.91
C PHE A 407 -50.34 -12.82 21.58
N LEU A 408 -49.17 -13.39 21.34
CA LEU A 408 -48.75 -14.65 21.96
C LEU A 408 -48.68 -14.54 23.49
N PHE A 409 -48.16 -13.44 24.02
CA PHE A 409 -48.13 -13.18 25.47
C PHE A 409 -49.54 -13.07 26.07
N LEU A 410 -50.45 -12.36 25.38
CA LEU A 410 -51.85 -12.26 25.80
C LEU A 410 -52.55 -13.62 25.78
N THR A 411 -52.31 -14.44 24.75
CA THR A 411 -52.88 -15.81 24.69
C THR A 411 -52.35 -16.71 25.80
N LEU A 412 -51.07 -16.57 26.18
CA LEU A 412 -50.49 -17.31 27.31
C LEU A 412 -51.16 -16.91 28.62
N ILE A 413 -51.32 -15.62 28.87
CA ILE A 413 -52.02 -15.09 30.05
C ILE A 413 -53.46 -15.63 30.10
N GLN A 414 -54.19 -15.55 28.99
CA GLN A 414 -55.55 -16.07 28.89
C GLN A 414 -55.62 -17.57 29.19
N THR A 415 -54.66 -18.34 28.70
CA THR A 415 -54.56 -19.78 28.94
C THR A 415 -54.33 -20.07 30.42
N VAL A 416 -53.42 -19.33 31.08
CA VAL A 416 -53.16 -19.47 32.52
C VAL A 416 -54.42 -19.14 33.34
N PHE A 417 -55.11 -18.04 33.04
CA PHE A 417 -56.37 -17.71 33.72
C PHE A 417 -57.46 -18.77 33.51
N SER A 418 -57.56 -19.33 32.30
CA SER A 418 -58.52 -20.40 31.99
C SER A 418 -58.24 -21.67 32.81
N ILE A 419 -56.96 -22.05 32.95
CA ILE A 419 -56.55 -23.19 33.78
C ILE A 419 -56.83 -22.92 35.27
N MET A 420 -56.50 -21.73 35.78
CA MET A 420 -56.78 -21.37 37.18
C MET A 420 -58.27 -21.40 37.49
N SER A 421 -59.11 -20.88 36.59
CA SER A 421 -60.56 -20.94 36.73
C SER A 421 -61.05 -22.39 36.79
N TYR A 422 -60.57 -23.24 35.90
CA TYR A 422 -60.93 -24.67 35.87
C TYR A 422 -60.51 -25.41 37.14
N CYS A 423 -59.29 -25.19 37.63
CA CYS A 423 -58.79 -25.80 38.87
C CYS A 423 -59.55 -25.31 40.11
N HIS A 424 -59.92 -24.03 40.17
CA HIS A 424 -60.73 -23.48 41.25
C HIS A 424 -62.14 -24.09 41.29
N ASP A 425 -62.75 -24.34 40.13
CA ASP A 425 -64.07 -24.98 40.05
C ASP A 425 -64.03 -26.47 40.41
N LEU A 426 -62.90 -27.16 40.17
CA LEU A 426 -62.66 -28.53 40.64
C LEU A 426 -62.44 -28.61 42.16
N GLY A 427 -61.83 -27.61 42.78
CA GLY A 427 -61.65 -27.56 44.25
C GLY A 427 -62.92 -27.17 45.03
N LYS A 428 -63.98 -26.77 44.33
CA LYS A 428 -65.31 -26.45 44.91
C LYS A 428 -66.35 -27.58 44.76
N ARG A 429 -66.00 -28.67 44.06
CA ARG A 429 -66.78 -29.92 44.02
C ARG A 429 -66.20 -30.90 45.03
#